data_AF-A0AA36DLB8-F1
#
_entry.id   AF-A0AA36DLB8-F1
#
_cell.length_a   1.000
_cell.length_b   1.000
_cell.length_c   1.000
_cell.angle_alpha   90.00
_cell.angle_beta   90.00
_cell.angle_gamma   90.00
#
_symmetry.space_group_name_H-M   'P 1'
#
loop_
_entity.id
_entity.type
_entity.pdbx_description
1 polymer ?
#
loop_
_entity_poly.entity_id
_entity_poly.type
_entity_poly.pdbx_seq_one_letter_code
_entity_poly.pdbx_strand_id
1 'polypeptide(L)'
;MLRFSAHCRVFSRNNTLILIAFIWAASIFPPLYLFGYLDCKFIYRDDIFALVFLENKTCDVISWYLDALKSLIVVSIITVVDFITVVIVRSRVKAQTQGASRTGTSLNEINLLKQAIARGLLFVTELFSYFCLASRFENRWAVWAFSTVAWNILHLCDPIVVITFNKEFRKLIVSFHMKMTKCSTISSSATAYDYTANPNYKPTYNYGPRRSAPTIILS
;
A
#
# COMPACT_ATOMS: atom_id res chain seq x y z
N MET A 1 -31.56 -12.95 1.05
CA MET A 1 -31.51 -11.91 -0.02
C MET A 1 -31.38 -10.48 0.49
N LEU A 2 -31.95 -10.08 1.64
CA LEU A 2 -31.90 -8.68 2.12
C LEU A 2 -30.51 -8.15 2.54
N ARG A 3 -29.56 -9.01 2.94
CA ARG A 3 -28.21 -8.58 3.38
C ARG A 3 -27.22 -8.24 2.25
N PHE A 4 -27.46 -8.70 1.03
CA PHE A 4 -26.61 -8.36 -0.12
C PHE A 4 -26.86 -6.92 -0.61
N SER A 5 -28.09 -6.40 -0.43
CA SER A 5 -28.47 -5.03 -0.84
C SER A 5 -27.79 -3.93 -0.02
N ALA A 6 -27.46 -4.20 1.26
CA ALA A 6 -26.79 -3.23 2.13
C ALA A 6 -25.27 -3.12 1.84
N HIS A 7 -24.61 -4.22 1.48
CA HIS A 7 -23.17 -4.21 1.22
C HIS A 7 -22.83 -3.43 -0.06
N CYS A 8 -23.64 -3.57 -1.13
CA CYS A 8 -23.49 -2.79 -2.36
C CYS A 8 -23.81 -1.29 -2.20
N ARG A 9 -24.57 -0.90 -1.18
CA ARG A 9 -24.95 0.51 -0.95
C ARG A 9 -23.93 1.27 -0.11
N VAL A 10 -23.27 0.59 0.84
CA VAL A 10 -22.20 1.17 1.68
C VAL A 10 -20.86 1.13 0.97
N PHE A 11 -20.52 0.01 0.30
CA PHE A 11 -19.32 -0.12 -0.54
C PHE A 11 -19.68 0.02 -2.02
N SER A 12 -20.22 1.18 -2.39
CA SER A 12 -20.32 1.57 -3.79
C SER A 12 -18.98 2.12 -4.27
N ARG A 13 -18.68 1.99 -5.57
CA ARG A 13 -17.46 2.55 -6.17
C ARG A 13 -17.29 4.04 -5.81
N ASN A 14 -18.38 4.80 -5.83
CA ASN A 14 -18.36 6.22 -5.51
C ASN A 14 -18.05 6.48 -4.03
N ASN A 15 -18.62 5.70 -3.11
CA ASN A 15 -18.33 5.84 -1.67
C ASN A 15 -16.86 5.50 -1.37
N THR A 16 -16.32 4.47 -2.01
CA THR A 16 -14.90 4.12 -1.88
C THR A 16 -14.00 5.22 -2.42
N LEU A 17 -14.34 5.84 -3.56
CA LEU A 17 -13.59 6.98 -4.11
C LEU A 17 -13.64 8.20 -3.19
N ILE A 18 -14.80 8.51 -2.61
CA ILE A 18 -14.95 9.61 -1.65
C ILE A 18 -14.11 9.35 -0.39
N LEU A 19 -14.14 8.12 0.14
CA LEU A 19 -13.33 7.73 1.29
C LEU A 19 -11.82 7.85 0.98
N ILE A 20 -11.39 7.41 -0.21
CA ILE A 20 -10.00 7.57 -0.64
C ILE A 20 -9.63 9.05 -0.70
N ALA A 21 -10.45 9.88 -1.34
CA ALA A 21 -10.20 11.33 -1.42
C ALA A 21 -10.11 11.97 -0.03
N PHE A 22 -10.97 11.56 0.90
CA PHE A 22 -10.93 11.99 2.29
C PHE A 22 -9.65 11.56 3.01
N ILE A 23 -9.20 10.32 2.84
CA ILE A 23 -7.95 9.82 3.43
C ILE A 23 -6.75 10.61 2.90
N TRP A 24 -6.70 10.89 1.59
CA TRP A 24 -5.66 11.71 0.99
C TRP A 24 -5.66 13.13 1.56
N ALA A 25 -6.82 13.77 1.63
CA ALA A 25 -6.98 15.07 2.26
C ALA A 25 -6.48 15.07 3.72
N ALA A 26 -6.95 14.11 4.53
CA ALA A 26 -6.56 13.98 5.93
C ALA A 26 -5.07 13.65 6.15
N SER A 27 -4.39 13.15 5.11
CA SER A 27 -2.95 12.87 5.12
C SER A 27 -2.12 14.08 4.68
N ILE A 28 -2.63 14.88 3.74
CA ILE A 28 -1.92 16.02 3.15
C ILE A 28 -2.11 17.30 3.96
N PHE A 29 -3.33 17.59 4.41
CA PHE A 29 -3.64 18.86 5.07
C PHE A 29 -2.89 19.10 6.39
N PRO A 30 -2.72 18.11 7.28
CA PRO A 30 -1.98 18.34 8.53
C PRO A 30 -0.50 18.69 8.29
N PRO A 31 0.27 17.94 7.48
CA PRO A 31 1.63 18.35 7.11
C PRO A 31 1.69 19.73 6.45
N LEU A 32 0.76 20.06 5.54
CA LEU A 32 0.73 21.39 4.91
C LEU A 32 0.51 22.51 5.92
N TYR A 33 -0.39 22.31 6.88
CA TYR A 33 -0.63 23.29 7.94
C TYR A 33 0.61 23.45 8.85
N LEU A 34 1.25 22.35 9.22
CA LEU A 34 2.43 22.35 10.09
C LEU A 34 3.65 22.99 9.44
N PHE A 35 3.96 22.58 8.21
CA PHE A 35 5.15 23.03 7.50
C PHE A 35 4.96 24.40 6.85
N GLY A 36 3.75 24.70 6.37
CA GLY A 36 3.46 25.92 5.62
C GLY A 36 3.00 27.10 6.46
N TYR A 37 2.27 26.87 7.56
CA TYR A 37 1.71 27.94 8.38
C TYR A 37 2.42 28.13 9.72
N LEU A 38 2.80 27.03 10.37
CA LEU A 38 3.46 27.06 11.70
C LEU A 38 4.99 27.05 11.62
N ASP A 39 5.57 26.99 10.42
CA ASP A 39 7.02 26.94 10.16
C ASP A 39 7.78 25.82 10.92
N CYS A 40 7.08 24.76 11.34
CA CYS A 40 7.68 23.61 12.04
C CYS A 40 8.37 22.66 11.06
N LYS A 41 9.48 23.10 10.47
CA LYS A 41 10.22 22.36 9.43
C LYS A 41 10.89 21.10 9.99
N PHE A 42 10.97 20.07 9.14
CA PHE A 42 11.71 18.84 9.40
C PHE A 42 13.17 19.05 8.97
N ILE A 43 14.09 19.09 9.94
CA ILE A 43 15.52 19.36 9.71
C ILE A 43 16.32 18.07 9.83
N TYR A 44 17.34 17.91 8.98
CA TYR A 44 18.30 16.83 9.14
C TYR A 44 19.32 17.20 10.22
N ARG A 45 19.50 16.31 11.19
CA ARG A 45 20.42 16.47 12.32
C ARG A 45 21.60 15.51 12.14
N ASP A 46 22.75 16.08 11.78
CA ASP A 46 23.99 15.35 11.48
C ASP A 46 24.58 14.61 12.69
N ASP A 47 24.20 15.02 13.91
CA ASP A 47 24.60 14.42 15.18
C ASP A 47 24.01 13.02 15.37
N ILE A 48 22.76 12.81 14.97
CA ILE A 48 22.01 11.55 15.16
C ILE A 48 21.60 10.87 13.84
N PHE A 49 21.99 11.46 12.70
CA PHE A 49 21.62 11.02 11.35
C PHE A 49 20.12 10.83 11.16
N ALA A 50 19.30 11.60 11.86
CA ALA A 50 17.85 11.52 11.79
C ALA A 50 17.27 12.84 11.31
N LEU A 51 16.14 12.74 10.63
CA LEU A 51 15.30 13.90 10.38
C LEU A 51 14.42 14.11 11.61
N VAL A 52 14.45 15.30 12.19
CA VAL A 52 13.67 15.65 13.39
C VAL A 52 12.98 17.00 13.18
N PHE A 53 11.91 17.23 13.94
CA PHE A 53 11.25 18.53 13.96
C PHE A 53 12.16 19.58 14.61
N LEU A 54 12.05 20.84 14.16
CA LEU A 54 12.76 21.96 14.75
C LEU A 54 12.44 22.07 16.26
N GLU A 55 13.47 22.17 17.10
CA GLU A 55 13.34 22.29 18.57
C GLU A 55 12.78 23.68 18.95
N ASN A 56 11.45 23.77 19.01
CA ASN A 56 10.72 24.88 19.59
C ASN A 56 9.58 24.32 20.45
N LYS A 57 9.26 24.97 21.58
CA LYS A 57 8.20 24.53 22.52
C LYS A 57 6.87 24.24 21.82
N THR A 58 6.53 25.04 20.80
CA THR A 58 5.32 24.87 20.00
C THR A 58 5.41 23.63 19.08
N CYS A 59 6.54 23.44 18.39
CA CYS A 59 6.71 22.35 17.44
C CYS A 59 6.91 20.98 18.12
N ASP A 60 7.51 20.96 19.32
CA ASP A 60 7.76 19.74 20.09
C ASP A 60 6.45 19.15 20.66
N VAL A 61 5.62 20.01 21.26
CA VAL A 61 4.26 19.64 21.70
C VAL A 61 3.45 19.14 20.51
N ILE A 62 3.47 19.87 19.40
CA ILE A 62 2.69 19.52 18.22
C ILE A 62 3.18 18.21 17.58
N SER A 63 4.49 17.97 17.53
CA SER A 63 5.07 16.70 17.05
C SER A 63 4.57 15.52 17.89
N TRP A 64 4.60 15.63 19.22
CA TRP A 64 4.12 14.57 20.10
C TRP A 64 2.61 14.28 19.92
N TYR A 65 1.78 15.31 19.82
CA TYR A 65 0.33 15.16 19.68
C TYR A 65 -0.11 14.74 18.27
N LEU A 66 0.54 15.23 17.21
CA LEU A 66 0.13 14.95 15.84
C LEU A 66 0.82 13.75 15.20
N ASP A 67 1.98 13.34 15.70
CA ASP A 67 2.71 12.21 15.13
C ASP A 67 2.51 10.96 16.00
N ALA A 68 2.98 10.99 17.25
CA ALA A 68 2.92 9.83 18.14
C ALA A 68 1.48 9.48 18.56
N LEU A 69 0.75 10.45 19.12
CA LEU A 69 -0.61 10.18 19.63
C LEU A 69 -1.61 9.91 18.50
N LYS A 70 -1.54 10.65 17.39
CA LYS A 70 -2.38 10.40 16.20
C LYS A 70 -2.14 8.99 15.66
N SER A 71 -0.89 8.59 15.47
CA SER A 71 -0.55 7.27 14.92
C SER A 71 -1.03 6.16 15.85
N LEU A 72 -0.88 6.35 17.16
CA LEU A 72 -1.41 5.40 18.16
C LEU A 72 -2.94 5.28 18.10
N ILE A 73 -3.67 6.40 18.03
CA ILE A 73 -5.13 6.41 17.92
C ILE A 73 -5.58 5.72 16.64
N VAL A 74 -5.02 6.11 15.49
CA VAL A 74 -5.39 5.54 14.18
C VAL A 74 -5.16 4.04 14.17
N VAL A 75 -4.02 3.56 14.65
CA VAL A 75 -3.76 2.12 14.64
C VAL A 75 -4.58 1.37 15.68
N SER A 76 -4.89 1.96 16.82
CA SER A 76 -5.83 1.35 17.76
C SER A 76 -7.20 1.13 17.11
N ILE A 77 -7.71 2.12 16.35
CA ILE A 77 -8.99 2.02 15.62
C ILE A 77 -8.90 0.93 14.54
N ILE A 78 -7.83 0.92 13.73
CA ILE A 78 -7.63 -0.08 12.67
C ILE A 78 -7.60 -1.49 13.28
N THR A 79 -6.87 -1.68 14.38
CA THR A 79 -6.76 -2.98 15.07
C THR A 79 -8.11 -3.45 15.59
N VAL A 80 -8.90 -2.55 16.18
CA VAL A 80 -10.26 -2.85 16.65
C VAL A 80 -11.17 -3.23 15.48
N VAL A 81 -11.14 -2.49 14.37
CA VAL A 81 -11.93 -2.78 13.17
C VAL A 81 -11.55 -4.12 12.55
N ASP A 82 -10.25 -4.41 12.45
CA ASP A 82 -9.73 -5.68 11.94
C ASP A 82 -10.15 -6.85 12.84
N PHE A 83 -10.07 -6.68 14.16
CA PHE A 83 -10.54 -7.68 15.13
C PHE A 83 -12.05 -7.95 15.00
N ILE A 84 -12.87 -6.89 14.95
CA ILE A 84 -14.32 -7.01 14.75
C ILE A 84 -14.62 -7.72 13.43
N THR A 85 -13.93 -7.34 12.35
CA THR A 85 -14.07 -7.96 11.03
C THR A 85 -13.78 -9.45 11.08
N VAL A 86 -12.68 -9.85 11.72
CA VAL A 86 -12.31 -11.26 11.92
C VAL A 86 -13.40 -12.02 12.68
N VAL A 87 -13.89 -11.46 13.80
CA VAL A 87 -14.92 -12.10 14.63
C VAL A 87 -16.22 -12.29 13.84
N ILE A 88 -16.65 -11.27 13.11
CA ILE A 88 -17.86 -11.33 12.28
C ILE A 88 -17.72 -12.36 11.17
N VAL A 89 -16.59 -12.36 10.45
CA VAL A 89 -16.33 -13.30 9.34
C VAL A 89 -16.33 -14.73 9.86
N ARG A 90 -15.61 -15.01 10.95
CA ARG A 90 -15.57 -16.33 11.59
C ARG A 90 -16.93 -16.81 12.06
N SER A 91 -17.73 -15.93 12.65
CA SER A 91 -19.07 -16.27 13.13
C SER A 91 -19.99 -16.66 11.98
N ARG A 92 -19.91 -15.94 10.84
CA ARG A 92 -20.69 -16.25 9.64
C ARG A 92 -20.28 -17.57 9.00
N VAL A 93 -18.99 -17.88 8.99
CA VAL A 93 -18.49 -19.11 8.37
C VAL A 93 -18.76 -20.31 9.25
N LYS A 94 -18.60 -20.20 10.57
CA LYS A 94 -18.96 -21.24 11.53
C LYS A 94 -20.44 -21.60 11.41
N ALA A 95 -21.33 -20.63 11.25
CA ALA A 95 -22.75 -20.86 10.99
C ALA A 95 -23.01 -21.60 9.65
N GLN A 96 -22.13 -21.46 8.67
CA GLN A 96 -22.23 -22.09 7.35
C GLN A 96 -21.56 -23.47 7.26
N THR A 97 -20.61 -23.78 8.17
CA THR A 97 -19.82 -25.03 8.16
C THR A 97 -20.33 -26.11 9.11
N GLN A 98 -21.39 -25.88 9.90
CA GLN A 98 -22.00 -26.88 10.79
C GLN A 98 -22.56 -28.14 10.08
N GLY A 99 -22.44 -28.27 8.75
CA GLY A 99 -22.84 -29.46 8.01
C GLY A 99 -21.88 -29.93 6.90
N ALA A 100 -20.68 -29.36 6.73
CA ALA A 100 -19.79 -29.74 5.61
C ALA A 100 -18.29 -29.63 5.95
N SER A 101 -17.50 -30.51 5.31
CA SER A 101 -16.02 -30.57 5.39
C SER A 101 -15.36 -29.19 5.18
N ARG A 102 -14.19 -28.97 5.81
CA ARG A 102 -13.41 -27.72 5.74
C ARG A 102 -13.22 -27.28 4.27
N THR A 103 -13.98 -26.28 3.83
CA THR A 103 -13.94 -25.75 2.47
C THR A 103 -12.79 -24.75 2.28
N GLY A 104 -12.42 -24.47 1.02
CA GLY A 104 -11.38 -23.48 0.68
C GLY A 104 -11.62 -22.07 1.24
N THR A 105 -12.88 -21.74 1.56
CA THR A 105 -13.28 -20.48 2.25
C THR A 105 -12.66 -20.38 3.64
N SER A 106 -12.68 -21.47 4.42
CA SER A 106 -12.11 -21.50 5.78
C SER A 106 -10.60 -21.27 5.82
N LEU A 107 -9.87 -21.71 4.78
CA LEU A 107 -8.42 -21.45 4.65
C LEU A 107 -8.13 -19.98 4.33
N ASN A 108 -8.98 -19.34 3.53
CA ASN A 108 -8.82 -17.92 3.21
C ASN A 108 -9.04 -17.05 4.45
N GLU A 109 -9.98 -17.41 5.32
CA GLU A 109 -10.22 -16.71 6.59
C GLU A 109 -9.06 -16.83 7.57
N ILE A 110 -8.46 -18.03 7.67
CA ILE A 110 -7.26 -18.22 8.49
C ILE A 110 -6.13 -17.33 7.96
N ASN A 111 -6.00 -17.20 6.65
CA ASN A 111 -5.00 -16.32 6.06
C ASN A 111 -5.29 -14.84 6.31
N LEU A 112 -6.57 -14.41 6.27
CA LEU A 112 -6.95 -13.03 6.63
C LEU A 112 -6.62 -12.74 8.10
N LEU A 113 -6.85 -13.69 9.01
CA LEU A 113 -6.41 -13.53 10.40
C LEU A 113 -4.89 -13.44 10.49
N LYS A 114 -4.16 -14.33 9.83
CA LYS A 114 -2.68 -14.29 9.83
C LYS A 114 -2.16 -12.95 9.32
N GLN A 115 -2.80 -12.39 8.29
CA GLN A 115 -2.49 -11.07 7.74
C GLN A 115 -2.72 -9.97 8.79
N ALA A 116 -3.85 -9.97 9.49
CA ALA A 116 -4.16 -8.98 10.52
C ALA A 116 -3.18 -9.07 11.71
N ILE A 117 -2.88 -10.27 12.20
CA ILE A 117 -1.90 -10.49 13.27
C ILE A 117 -0.51 -10.03 12.85
N ALA A 118 -0.06 -10.42 11.64
CA ALA A 118 1.27 -10.05 11.15
C ALA A 118 1.43 -8.53 11.02
N ARG A 119 0.42 -7.83 10.48
CA ARG A 119 0.42 -6.35 10.42
C ARG A 119 0.46 -5.71 11.80
N GLY A 120 -0.30 -6.24 12.75
CA GLY A 120 -0.27 -5.76 14.14
C GLY A 120 1.12 -5.91 14.77
N LEU A 121 1.79 -7.04 14.54
CA LEU A 121 3.15 -7.27 15.05
C LEU A 121 4.19 -6.37 14.38
N LEU A 122 4.09 -6.14 13.06
CA LEU A 122 4.97 -5.20 12.35
C LEU A 122 4.84 -3.79 12.92
N PHE A 123 3.61 -3.33 13.15
CA PHE A 123 3.37 -2.01 13.71
C PHE A 123 3.88 -1.87 15.15
N VAL A 124 3.67 -2.89 16.01
CA VAL A 124 4.23 -2.87 17.37
C VAL A 124 5.76 -2.84 17.32
N THR A 125 6.37 -3.58 16.39
CA THR A 125 7.82 -3.56 16.18
C THR A 125 8.31 -2.18 15.75
N GLU A 126 7.55 -1.49 14.90
CA GLU A 126 7.84 -0.12 14.46
C GLU A 126 7.85 0.88 15.62
N LEU A 127 6.77 0.88 16.42
CA LEU A 127 6.68 1.76 17.58
C LEU A 127 7.76 1.45 18.60
N PHE A 128 8.04 0.16 18.84
CA PHE A 128 9.07 -0.26 19.78
C PHE A 128 10.46 0.13 19.31
N SER A 129 10.78 -0.06 18.02
CA SER A 129 12.09 0.32 17.49
C SER A 129 12.30 1.83 17.55
N TYR A 130 11.28 2.61 17.17
CA TYR A 130 11.37 4.06 17.12
C TYR A 130 11.39 4.70 18.52
N PHE A 131 10.43 4.36 19.39
CA PHE A 131 10.27 5.03 20.68
C PHE A 131 11.10 4.42 21.82
N CYS A 132 11.32 3.10 21.82
CA CYS A 132 12.02 2.42 22.91
C CYS A 132 13.49 2.14 22.60
N LEU A 133 13.79 1.62 21.41
CA LEU A 133 15.18 1.28 21.06
C LEU A 133 15.98 2.50 20.66
N ALA A 134 15.49 3.34 19.73
CA ALA A 134 16.25 4.50 19.27
C ALA A 134 16.54 5.49 20.41
N SER A 135 15.64 5.64 21.39
CA SER A 135 15.83 6.52 22.55
C SER A 135 16.84 6.00 23.57
N ARG A 136 17.22 4.71 23.52
CA ARG A 136 18.14 4.10 24.48
C ARG A 136 19.61 4.21 24.08
N PHE A 137 19.88 4.53 22.82
CA PHE A 137 21.24 4.61 22.28
C PHE A 137 21.65 6.05 22.02
N GLU A 138 22.86 6.42 22.44
CA GLU A 138 23.50 7.68 22.08
C GLU A 138 24.29 7.55 20.77
N ASN A 139 24.52 6.32 20.30
CA ASN A 139 25.24 6.06 19.05
C ASN A 139 24.35 6.41 17.85
N ARG A 140 24.75 7.43 17.09
CA ARG A 140 24.05 7.92 15.89
C ARG A 140 23.71 6.84 14.85
N TRP A 141 24.58 5.85 14.65
CA TRP A 141 24.31 4.76 13.71
C TRP A 141 23.21 3.84 14.23
N ALA A 142 23.18 3.60 15.54
CA ALA A 142 22.11 2.83 16.17
C ALA A 142 20.78 3.59 16.11
N VAL A 143 20.77 4.89 16.43
CA VAL A 143 19.57 5.74 16.35
C VAL A 143 19.01 5.74 14.93
N TRP A 144 19.85 5.97 13.92
CA TRP A 144 19.45 5.94 12.51
C TRP A 144 18.92 4.56 12.08
N ALA A 145 19.56 3.47 12.52
CA ALA A 145 19.12 2.12 12.20
C ALA A 145 17.74 1.79 12.79
N PHE A 146 17.51 2.12 14.07
CA PHE A 146 16.24 1.81 14.76
C PHE A 146 15.10 2.79 14.46
N SER A 147 15.42 3.98 13.94
CA SER A 147 14.43 4.93 13.45
C SER A 147 14.19 4.75 11.95
N THR A 148 15.10 5.25 11.12
CA THR A 148 14.91 5.43 9.68
C THR A 148 14.96 4.11 8.93
N VAL A 149 15.97 3.28 9.17
CA VAL A 149 16.11 2.00 8.44
C VAL A 149 14.98 1.05 8.83
N ALA A 150 14.70 0.93 10.12
CA ALA A 150 13.59 0.13 10.62
C ALA A 150 12.24 0.58 10.02
N TRP A 151 11.96 1.89 10.01
CA TRP A 151 10.74 2.45 9.43
C TRP A 151 10.57 2.07 7.95
N ASN A 152 11.62 2.21 7.14
CA ASN A 152 11.59 1.84 5.71
C ASN A 152 11.38 0.33 5.49
N ILE A 153 12.05 -0.52 6.28
CA ILE A 153 11.91 -1.97 6.19
C ILE A 153 10.48 -2.39 6.57
N LEU A 154 9.92 -1.81 7.63
CA LEU A 154 8.57 -2.17 8.10
C LEU A 154 7.50 -1.72 7.08
N HIS A 155 7.65 -0.53 6.49
CA HIS A 155 6.80 -0.07 5.38
C HIS A 155 6.92 -0.95 4.13
N LEU A 156 8.07 -1.56 3.87
CA LEU A 156 8.24 -2.56 2.80
C LEU A 156 7.60 -3.91 3.15
N CYS A 157 7.66 -4.32 4.42
CA CYS A 157 7.09 -5.57 4.89
C CYS A 157 5.55 -5.59 4.81
N ASP A 158 4.90 -4.45 5.04
CA ASP A 158 3.44 -4.33 4.99
C ASP A 158 2.79 -4.89 3.71
N PRO A 159 3.15 -4.44 2.48
CA PRO A 159 2.60 -5.00 1.26
C PRO A 159 3.00 -6.47 1.05
N ILE A 160 4.19 -6.89 1.49
CA ILE A 160 4.65 -8.28 1.40
C ILE A 160 3.74 -9.21 2.20
N VAL A 161 3.35 -8.81 3.42
CA VAL A 161 2.40 -9.57 4.25
C VAL A 161 1.05 -9.71 3.54
N VAL A 162 0.52 -8.65 2.94
CA VAL A 162 -0.75 -8.71 2.19
C VAL A 162 -0.67 -9.70 1.03
N ILE A 163 0.38 -9.57 0.22
CA ILE A 163 0.58 -10.42 -0.96
C ILE A 163 0.74 -11.88 -0.53
N THR A 164 1.47 -12.14 0.55
CA THR A 164 1.74 -13.51 1.02
C THR A 164 0.46 -14.23 1.46
N PHE A 165 -0.40 -13.55 2.23
CA PHE A 165 -1.58 -14.17 2.81
C PHE A 165 -2.82 -14.10 1.91
N ASN A 166 -2.89 -13.17 0.95
CA ASN A 166 -4.02 -13.04 0.06
C ASN A 166 -3.82 -13.78 -1.27
N LYS A 167 -4.46 -14.96 -1.39
CA LYS A 167 -4.37 -15.82 -2.57
C LYS A 167 -4.84 -15.14 -3.86
N GLU A 168 -5.84 -14.25 -3.79
CA GLU A 168 -6.35 -13.57 -4.97
C GLU A 168 -5.33 -12.55 -5.49
N PHE A 169 -4.65 -11.81 -4.60
CA PHE A 169 -3.55 -10.94 -5.00
C PHE A 169 -2.40 -11.71 -5.66
N ARG A 170 -2.03 -12.89 -5.12
CA ARG A 170 -0.98 -13.71 -5.76
C ARG A 170 -1.36 -14.17 -7.15
N LYS A 171 -2.61 -14.60 -7.35
CA LYS A 171 -3.12 -14.97 -8.69
C LYS A 171 -3.08 -13.79 -9.66
N LEU A 172 -3.43 -12.59 -9.19
CA LEU A 172 -3.38 -11.37 -10.00
C LEU A 172 -1.94 -11.01 -10.40
N ILE A 173 -0.99 -11.10 -9.46
CA ILE A 173 0.43 -10.83 -9.76
C ILE A 173 0.98 -11.86 -10.76
N VAL A 174 0.68 -13.14 -10.57
CA VAL A 174 1.11 -14.21 -11.49
C VAL A 174 0.49 -14.03 -12.87
N SER A 175 -0.81 -13.71 -12.96
CA SER A 175 -1.47 -13.51 -14.26
C SER A 175 -0.97 -12.26 -14.99
N PHE A 176 -0.71 -11.17 -14.25
CA PHE A 176 -0.08 -9.97 -14.78
C PHE A 176 1.34 -10.27 -15.29
N HIS A 177 2.14 -10.98 -14.50
CA HIS A 177 3.49 -11.39 -14.90
C HIS A 177 3.45 -12.24 -16.17
N MET A 178 2.59 -13.28 -16.23
CA MET A 178 2.43 -14.11 -17.43
C MET A 178 1.99 -13.28 -18.66
N LYS A 179 1.13 -12.27 -18.49
CA LYS A 179 0.70 -11.38 -19.57
C LYS A 179 1.85 -10.49 -20.07
N MET A 180 2.66 -9.96 -19.16
CA MET A 180 3.87 -9.18 -19.49
C MET A 180 4.93 -10.04 -20.19
N THR A 181 5.14 -11.29 -19.75
CA THR A 181 6.06 -12.23 -20.40
C THR A 181 5.60 -12.58 -21.82
N LYS A 182 4.30 -12.85 -22.03
CA LYS A 182 3.75 -13.13 -23.38
C LYS A 182 3.89 -11.96 -24.34
N CYS A 183 3.70 -10.72 -23.89
CA CYS A 183 3.88 -9.52 -24.71
C CYS A 183 5.35 -9.34 -25.15
N SER A 184 6.29 -9.68 -24.26
CA SER A 184 7.73 -9.61 -24.53
C SER A 184 8.19 -10.67 -25.54
N THR A 185 7.59 -11.87 -25.52
CA THR A 185 7.92 -12.94 -26.48
C THR A 185 7.41 -12.63 -27.88
N ILE A 186 6.22 -12.03 -28.04
CA ILE A 186 5.65 -11.64 -29.35
C ILE A 186 6.51 -10.55 -30.03
N SER A 187 7.12 -9.65 -29.26
CA SER A 187 8.04 -8.65 -29.81
C SER A 187 9.38 -9.22 -30.26
N SER A 188 9.78 -10.39 -29.74
CA SER A 188 11.05 -11.05 -30.09
C SER A 188 10.93 -12.00 -31.29
N SER A 189 9.73 -12.52 -31.59
CA SER A 189 9.47 -13.31 -32.80
C SER A 189 9.10 -12.46 -34.02
N ALA A 190 8.88 -11.15 -33.87
CA ALA A 190 8.71 -10.21 -34.99
C ALA A 190 10.03 -9.81 -35.67
N THR A 191 11.20 -10.07 -35.06
CA THR A 191 12.53 -9.75 -35.61
C THR A 191 13.24 -10.93 -36.26
N ALA A 192 12.62 -12.11 -36.33
CA ALA A 192 13.21 -13.31 -36.93
C ALA A 192 12.41 -13.85 -38.14
N TYR A 193 11.76 -12.97 -38.91
CA TYR A 193 11.34 -13.34 -40.27
C TYR A 193 12.55 -13.24 -41.20
N ASP A 194 13.06 -14.41 -41.58
CA ASP A 194 14.10 -14.56 -42.59
C ASP A 194 13.58 -14.08 -43.95
N TYR A 195 14.02 -12.89 -44.38
CA TYR A 195 13.63 -12.25 -45.64
C TYR A 195 14.20 -12.95 -46.88
N THR A 196 14.97 -14.03 -46.73
CA THR A 196 15.60 -14.71 -47.87
C THR A 196 14.69 -15.73 -48.58
N ALA A 197 13.50 -16.03 -48.05
CA ALA A 197 12.68 -17.15 -48.53
C ALA A 197 11.62 -16.83 -49.61
N ASN A 198 11.46 -15.59 -50.10
CA ASN A 198 10.49 -15.34 -51.18
C ASN A 198 10.82 -14.10 -52.07
N PRO A 199 11.35 -14.31 -53.29
CA PRO A 199 11.66 -13.20 -54.22
C PRO A 199 10.44 -12.50 -54.84
N ASN A 200 9.20 -12.95 -54.56
CA ASN A 200 7.98 -12.37 -55.14
C ASN A 200 7.11 -11.60 -54.15
N TYR A 201 7.59 -11.31 -52.93
CA TYR A 201 6.80 -10.55 -51.95
C TYR A 201 6.89 -9.03 -52.22
N LYS A 202 5.81 -8.43 -52.76
CA LYS A 202 5.60 -6.98 -52.75
C LYS A 202 4.80 -6.57 -51.50
N PRO A 203 5.35 -5.74 -50.60
CA PRO A 203 4.58 -5.25 -49.46
C PRO A 203 3.52 -4.26 -49.94
N THR A 204 2.25 -4.56 -49.65
CA THR A 204 1.13 -3.63 -49.83
C THR A 204 1.03 -2.73 -48.60
N TYR A 205 1.53 -1.50 -48.71
CA TYR A 205 1.37 -0.49 -47.67
C TYR A 205 -0.05 0.07 -47.71
N ASN A 206 -0.90 -0.42 -46.81
CA ASN A 206 -2.23 0.13 -46.60
C ASN A 206 -2.10 1.41 -45.75
N TYR A 207 -2.05 2.58 -46.41
CA TYR A 207 -2.11 3.87 -45.72
C TYR A 207 -3.54 4.11 -45.22
N GLY A 208 -3.81 3.71 -43.97
CA GLY A 208 -4.98 4.17 -43.24
C GLY A 208 -4.93 5.70 -43.02
N PRO A 209 -6.07 6.39 -42.93
CA PRO A 209 -6.11 7.85 -42.86
C PRO A 209 -5.39 8.37 -41.60
N ARG A 210 -4.41 9.27 -41.82
CA ARG A 210 -3.70 10.02 -40.76
C ARG A 210 -4.71 10.77 -39.90
N ARG A 211 -4.80 10.42 -38.62
CA ARG A 211 -5.32 11.33 -37.60
C ARG A 211 -4.28 12.44 -37.41
N SER A 212 -4.68 13.67 -37.71
CA SER A 212 -3.94 14.90 -37.47
C SER A 212 -3.57 15.01 -35.98
N ALA A 213 -2.29 15.23 -35.71
CA ALA A 213 -1.79 15.55 -34.38
C ALA A 213 -2.20 16.99 -33.98
N PRO A 214 -2.48 17.25 -32.69
CA PRO A 214 -2.75 18.61 -32.22
C PRO A 214 -1.45 19.41 -32.15
N THR A 215 -1.43 20.56 -32.81
CA THR A 215 -0.38 21.59 -32.73
C THR A 215 -0.36 22.18 -31.31
N ILE A 216 0.72 21.93 -30.57
CA ILE A 216 1.02 22.67 -29.33
C ILE A 216 1.69 23.97 -29.77
N ILE A 217 0.96 25.08 -29.63
CA ILE A 217 1.50 26.43 -29.74
C ILE A 217 2.10 26.78 -28.39
N LEU A 218 3.42 27.02 -28.37
CA LEU A 218 4.12 27.65 -27.25
C LEU A 218 3.90 29.16 -27.35
N SER A 219 3.26 29.73 -26.34
CA SER A 219 3.25 31.15 -26.00
C SER A 219 3.11 31.28 -24.49
#